data_AF-A0A969Y601-F1
#
_entry.id   AF-A0A969Y601-F1
#
_cell.length_a   1.000
_cell.length_b   1.000
_cell.length_c   1.000
_cell.angle_alpha   90.00
_cell.angle_beta   90.00
_cell.angle_gamma   90.00
#
_symmetry.space_group_name_H-M   'P 1'
#
loop_
_entity.id
_entity.type
_entity.pdbx_description
1 polymer ?
#
loop_
_entity_poly.entity_id
_entity_poly.type
_entity_poly.pdbx_seq_one_letter_code
_entity_poly.pdbx_strand_id
1 'polypeptide(L)'
;MLRRTNLALVLVVIWTLVVSAGCLKGPQKAPRPQATPAKEGPVAVARSGREPVLTLFDNKTGQKKDIKMEDYIAGVVAAEMEPSWPVEALAAQAMLARTFTLEALESKGGTQSLHGTDVSTKVEEFQAYDPSRINDNVRKAVQATRGKVLTYDGELIKAWFSAYAGPRTATAKEGLNFKEPEPPYIKSVSNP
;
A
#
# COMPACT_ATOMS: atom_id res chain seq x y z
N MET A 1 6.54 -22.80 -92.36
CA MET A 1 7.29 -23.18 -91.14
C MET A 1 7.57 -21.93 -90.32
N LEU A 2 6.62 -21.54 -89.46
CA LEU A 2 6.76 -20.38 -88.58
C LEU A 2 6.69 -20.86 -87.11
N ARG A 3 7.85 -20.75 -86.48
CA ARG A 3 8.25 -20.91 -85.08
C ARG A 3 7.14 -21.09 -84.03
N ARG A 4 6.97 -22.35 -83.61
CA ARG A 4 6.34 -22.80 -82.35
C ARG A 4 7.05 -22.31 -81.07
N THR A 5 8.16 -21.58 -81.18
CA THR A 5 8.99 -21.13 -80.04
C THR A 5 8.52 -19.83 -79.38
N ASN A 6 7.56 -19.10 -79.95
CA ASN A 6 7.14 -17.80 -79.42
C ASN A 6 5.89 -17.85 -78.51
N LEU A 7 5.13 -18.95 -78.50
CA LEU A 7 3.93 -19.07 -77.65
C LEU A 7 4.29 -19.50 -76.22
N ALA A 8 5.32 -20.34 -76.07
CA ALA A 8 5.82 -20.78 -74.77
C ALA A 8 6.49 -19.62 -73.99
N LEU A 9 7.15 -18.68 -74.69
CA LEU A 9 7.80 -17.54 -74.06
C LEU A 9 6.80 -16.51 -73.52
N VAL A 10 5.68 -16.30 -74.22
CA VAL A 10 4.63 -15.34 -73.80
C VAL A 10 3.86 -15.86 -72.58
N LEU A 11 3.62 -17.18 -72.49
CA LEU A 11 2.95 -17.78 -71.33
C LEU A 11 3.84 -17.81 -70.08
N VAL A 12 5.16 -17.93 -70.22
CA VAL A 12 6.10 -17.88 -69.09
C VAL A 12 6.23 -16.46 -68.51
N VAL A 13 6.19 -15.42 -69.36
CA VAL A 13 6.27 -14.01 -68.90
C VAL A 13 4.97 -13.53 -68.23
N ILE A 14 3.81 -14.07 -68.64
CA ILE A 14 2.53 -13.74 -67.98
C ILE A 14 2.40 -14.44 -66.62
N TRP A 15 3.02 -15.61 -66.44
CA TRP A 15 3.02 -16.32 -65.16
C TRP A 15 3.98 -15.70 -64.12
N THR A 16 5.03 -14.99 -64.54
CA THR A 16 5.94 -14.29 -63.62
C THR A 16 5.40 -12.94 -63.14
N LEU A 17 4.45 -12.32 -63.85
CA LEU A 17 3.86 -11.03 -63.45
C LEU A 17 2.69 -11.14 -62.46
N VAL A 18 2.09 -12.32 -62.28
CA VAL A 18 0.94 -12.51 -61.36
C VAL A 18 1.39 -12.87 -59.93
N VAL A 19 2.67 -13.20 -59.71
CA VAL A 19 3.16 -13.66 -58.40
C VAL A 19 3.54 -12.50 -57.46
N SER A 20 3.57 -11.25 -57.92
CA SER A 20 4.06 -10.11 -57.12
C SER A 20 3.00 -9.24 -56.43
N ALA A 21 1.72 -9.65 -56.39
CA ALA A 21 0.65 -8.87 -55.74
C ALA A 21 -0.09 -9.62 -54.61
N GLY A 22 0.54 -10.61 -53.99
CA GLY A 22 0.04 -11.25 -52.77
C GLY A 22 0.69 -10.66 -51.52
N CYS A 23 0.28 -9.46 -51.10
CA CYS A 23 0.59 -8.99 -49.74
C CYS A 23 -0.11 -9.90 -48.73
N LEU A 24 0.62 -10.92 -48.26
CA LEU A 24 0.30 -11.67 -47.05
C LEU A 24 0.21 -10.68 -45.89
N LYS A 25 -1.01 -10.26 -45.53
CA LYS A 25 -1.28 -9.72 -44.20
C LYS A 25 -1.01 -10.88 -43.24
N GLY A 26 0.20 -10.92 -42.68
CA GLY A 26 0.52 -11.82 -41.58
C GLY A 26 -0.50 -11.64 -40.45
N PRO A 27 -0.72 -12.66 -39.60
CA PRO A 27 -1.69 -12.58 -38.52
C PRO A 27 -1.42 -11.32 -37.71
N GLN A 28 -2.37 -10.38 -37.77
CA GLN A 28 -2.34 -9.18 -36.96
C GLN A 28 -2.32 -9.67 -35.52
N LYS A 29 -1.17 -9.56 -34.85
CA LYS A 29 -1.10 -9.79 -33.41
C LYS A 29 -2.22 -8.95 -32.83
N ALA A 30 -3.18 -9.61 -32.19
CA ALA A 30 -4.20 -8.93 -31.40
C ALA A 30 -3.47 -7.87 -30.55
N PRO A 31 -4.00 -6.65 -30.41
CA PRO A 31 -3.44 -5.70 -29.47
C PRO A 31 -3.21 -6.48 -28.17
N ARG A 32 -1.96 -6.54 -27.71
CA ARG A 32 -1.69 -7.07 -26.36
C ARG A 32 -2.70 -6.35 -25.47
N PRO A 33 -3.46 -7.06 -24.62
CA PRO A 33 -4.24 -6.39 -23.59
C PRO A 33 -3.30 -5.36 -22.99
N GLN A 34 -3.62 -4.07 -23.17
CA GLN A 34 -2.89 -3.04 -22.48
C GLN A 34 -3.09 -3.41 -21.02
N ALA A 35 -2.01 -3.83 -20.37
CA ALA A 35 -2.04 -4.08 -18.95
C ALA A 35 -2.57 -2.77 -18.35
N THR A 36 -3.78 -2.82 -17.80
CA THR A 36 -4.28 -1.76 -16.94
C THR A 36 -3.13 -1.44 -15.98
N PRO A 37 -2.73 -0.17 -15.80
CA PRO A 37 -1.69 0.15 -14.83
C PRO A 37 -2.07 -0.55 -13.53
N ALA A 38 -1.21 -1.43 -13.03
CA ALA A 38 -1.45 -2.09 -11.76
C ALA A 38 -1.77 -0.98 -10.75
N LYS A 39 -2.95 -1.05 -10.08
CA LYS A 39 -3.31 -0.05 -9.08
C LYS A 39 -2.12 0.09 -8.12
N GLU A 40 -1.59 1.30 -8.00
CA GLU A 40 -0.49 1.59 -7.09
C GLU A 40 -0.91 1.21 -5.66
N GLY A 41 -0.06 0.44 -4.96
CA GLY A 41 -0.34 0.02 -3.59
C GLY A 41 -0.34 1.20 -2.60
N PRO A 42 -0.96 1.05 -1.42
CA PRO A 42 -1.12 2.13 -0.45
C PRO A 42 0.19 2.87 -0.09
N VAL A 43 1.29 2.14 0.06
CA VAL A 43 2.62 2.70 0.39
C VAL A 43 3.14 3.61 -0.73
N ALA A 44 3.00 3.20 -1.99
CA ALA A 44 3.42 4.00 -3.14
C ALA A 44 2.59 5.29 -3.27
N VAL A 45 1.28 5.18 -3.05
CA VAL A 45 0.38 6.35 -3.04
C VAL A 45 0.78 7.33 -1.92
N ALA A 46 1.03 6.84 -0.70
CA ALA A 46 1.48 7.66 0.42
C ALA A 46 2.80 8.38 0.14
N ARG A 47 3.79 7.68 -0.44
CA ARG A 47 5.09 8.27 -0.83
C ARG A 47 4.97 9.38 -1.87
N SER A 48 3.93 9.36 -2.69
CA SER A 48 3.62 10.44 -3.63
C SER A 48 2.89 11.65 -3.01
N GLY A 49 2.70 11.66 -1.69
CA GLY A 49 2.00 12.73 -0.96
C GLY A 49 0.48 12.68 -1.08
N ARG A 50 -0.08 11.61 -1.65
CA ARG A 50 -1.52 11.39 -1.76
C ARG A 50 -2.03 10.52 -0.62
N GLU A 51 -3.28 10.73 -0.23
CA GLU A 51 -3.95 9.85 0.74
C GLU A 51 -4.26 8.50 0.09
N PRO A 52 -3.78 7.37 0.63
CA PRO A 52 -4.15 6.05 0.14
C PRO A 52 -5.54 5.63 0.62
N VAL A 53 -6.15 4.74 -0.14
CA VAL A 53 -7.31 3.94 0.27
C VAL A 53 -6.78 2.57 0.67
N LEU A 54 -7.23 2.08 1.82
CA LEU A 54 -6.90 0.78 2.39
C LEU A 54 -8.07 -0.18 2.24
N THR A 55 -7.77 -1.45 2.06
CA THR A 55 -8.73 -2.55 2.27
C THR A 55 -8.72 -2.95 3.74
N LEU A 56 -9.87 -2.87 4.42
CA LEU A 56 -10.05 -3.16 5.84
C LEU A 56 -10.92 -4.42 6.01
N PHE A 57 -10.43 -5.37 6.81
CA PHE A 57 -11.24 -6.48 7.31
C PHE A 57 -11.86 -6.13 8.67
N ASP A 58 -13.19 -6.18 8.75
CA ASP A 58 -13.95 -5.97 9.98
C ASP A 58 -14.20 -7.31 10.67
N ASN A 59 -13.48 -7.56 11.76
CA ASN A 59 -13.52 -8.84 12.48
C ASN A 59 -14.84 -9.09 13.20
N LYS A 60 -15.68 -8.06 13.42
CA LYS A 60 -17.01 -8.24 14.03
C LYS A 60 -18.02 -8.76 13.02
N THR A 61 -17.94 -8.29 11.78
CA THR A 61 -18.91 -8.62 10.72
C THR A 61 -18.40 -9.62 9.68
N GLY A 62 -17.08 -9.85 9.62
CA GLY A 62 -16.42 -10.65 8.58
C GLY A 62 -16.35 -9.96 7.22
N GLN A 63 -16.71 -8.68 7.13
CA GLN A 63 -16.77 -7.95 5.87
C GLN A 63 -15.45 -7.29 5.52
N LYS A 64 -15.21 -7.14 4.21
CA LYS A 64 -14.11 -6.33 3.66
C LYS A 64 -14.67 -5.04 3.11
N LYS A 65 -14.00 -3.92 3.36
CA LYS A 65 -14.38 -2.62 2.80
C LYS A 65 -13.18 -1.75 2.50
N ASP A 66 -13.34 -0.86 1.54
CA ASP A 66 -12.38 0.21 1.28
C ASP A 66 -12.58 1.34 2.29
N ILE A 67 -11.50 1.89 2.81
CA ILE A 67 -11.50 3.01 3.75
C ILE A 67 -10.35 3.97 3.43
N LYS A 68 -10.59 5.28 3.54
CA LYS A 68 -9.51 6.26 3.43
C LYS A 68 -8.56 6.12 4.62
N MET A 69 -7.26 6.29 4.38
CA MET A 69 -6.24 6.19 5.44
C MET A 69 -6.58 7.07 6.63
N GLU A 70 -6.97 8.33 6.44
CA GLU A 70 -7.17 9.24 7.57
C GLU A 70 -8.43 8.90 8.38
N ASP A 71 -9.46 8.33 7.75
CA ASP A 71 -10.64 7.79 8.45
C ASP A 71 -10.28 6.55 9.28
N TYR A 72 -9.42 5.68 8.74
CA TYR A 72 -8.89 4.53 9.47
C TYR A 72 -8.06 4.98 10.68
N ILE A 73 -7.13 5.92 10.49
CA ILE A 73 -6.29 6.46 11.56
C ILE A 73 -7.12 7.13 12.66
N ALA A 74 -8.22 7.82 12.32
CA ALA A 74 -9.13 8.35 13.34
C ALA A 74 -9.73 7.25 14.22
N GLY A 75 -10.16 6.14 13.62
CA GLY A 75 -10.68 4.98 14.38
C GLY A 75 -9.62 4.28 15.23
N VAL A 76 -8.36 4.27 14.78
CA VAL A 76 -7.23 3.74 15.57
C VAL A 76 -6.93 4.65 16.75
N VAL A 77 -6.76 5.96 16.53
CA VAL A 77 -6.47 6.92 17.61
C VAL A 77 -7.58 6.91 18.67
N ALA A 78 -8.84 6.83 18.24
CA ALA A 78 -9.98 6.76 19.15
C ALA A 78 -10.07 5.43 19.95
N ALA A 79 -9.39 4.37 19.51
CA ALA A 79 -9.33 3.10 20.23
C ALA A 79 -8.12 3.01 21.17
N GLU A 80 -6.95 3.43 20.70
CA GLU A 80 -5.68 3.33 21.41
C GLU A 80 -5.52 4.39 22.51
N MET A 81 -6.21 5.53 22.37
CA MET A 81 -6.16 6.62 23.35
C MET A 81 -7.54 7.01 23.85
N GLU A 82 -7.55 7.72 24.97
CA GLU A 82 -8.76 8.36 25.48
C GLU A 82 -9.04 9.65 24.68
N PRO A 83 -10.18 9.75 23.95
CA PRO A 83 -10.46 10.88 23.04
C PRO A 83 -10.52 12.26 23.72
N SER A 84 -10.67 12.30 25.05
CA SER A 84 -10.66 13.54 25.84
C SER A 84 -9.26 14.06 26.19
N TRP A 85 -8.20 13.31 25.90
CA TRP A 85 -6.82 13.72 26.15
C TRP A 85 -6.39 14.92 25.27
N PRO A 86 -5.27 15.60 25.64
CA PRO A 86 -4.77 16.74 24.89
C PRO A 86 -4.60 16.42 23.40
N VAL A 87 -5.04 17.35 22.54
CA VAL A 87 -5.00 17.20 21.07
C VAL A 87 -3.59 16.89 20.56
N GLU A 88 -2.55 17.46 21.17
CA GLU A 88 -1.16 17.18 20.78
C GLU A 88 -0.73 15.74 21.08
N ALA A 89 -1.24 15.13 22.15
CA ALA A 89 -0.98 13.73 22.45
C ALA A 89 -1.68 12.82 21.44
N LEU A 90 -2.93 13.12 21.10
CA LEU A 90 -3.67 12.43 20.04
C LEU A 90 -2.99 12.60 18.67
N ALA A 91 -2.39 13.77 18.40
CA ALA A 91 -1.68 14.06 17.16
C ALA A 91 -0.38 13.24 17.04
N ALA A 92 0.37 13.09 18.14
CA ALA A 92 1.53 12.21 18.19
C ALA A 92 1.14 10.76 17.89
N GLN A 93 0.04 10.27 18.48
CA GLN A 93 -0.48 8.94 18.19
C GLN A 93 -0.96 8.78 16.75
N ALA A 94 -1.58 9.80 16.15
CA ALA A 94 -1.97 9.76 14.75
C ALA A 94 -0.75 9.56 13.83
N MET A 95 0.38 10.21 14.11
CA MET A 95 1.63 10.01 13.39
C MET A 95 2.21 8.61 13.61
N LEU A 96 2.19 8.10 14.84
CA LEU A 96 2.64 6.74 15.18
C LEU A 96 1.79 5.68 14.45
N ALA A 97 0.46 5.76 14.56
CA ALA A 97 -0.47 4.84 13.93
C ALA A 97 -0.33 4.82 12.40
N ARG A 98 -0.20 5.99 11.77
CA ARG A 98 0.02 6.09 10.32
C ARG A 98 1.34 5.48 9.89
N THR A 99 2.40 5.76 10.65
CA THR A 99 3.73 5.20 10.39
C THR A 99 3.73 3.69 10.54
N PHE A 100 3.14 3.17 11.62
CA PHE A 100 2.97 1.73 11.84
C PHE A 100 2.20 1.09 10.69
N THR A 101 1.07 1.70 10.28
CA THR A 101 0.24 1.16 9.19
C THR A 101 1.06 1.00 7.91
N LEU A 102 1.78 2.04 7.50
CA LEU A 102 2.58 2.00 6.28
C LEU A 102 3.80 1.06 6.40
N GLU A 103 4.48 1.04 7.55
CA GLU A 103 5.63 0.15 7.78
C GLU A 103 5.20 -1.32 7.79
N ALA A 104 4.04 -1.65 8.37
CA ALA A 104 3.51 -3.00 8.37
C ALA A 104 3.07 -3.44 6.96
N LEU A 105 2.48 -2.53 6.18
CA LEU A 105 2.15 -2.78 4.77
C LEU A 105 3.39 -3.02 3.92
N GLU A 106 4.45 -2.24 4.13
CA GLU A 106 5.69 -2.37 3.39
C GLU A 106 6.50 -3.61 3.79
N SER A 107 6.66 -3.86 5.09
CA SER A 107 7.57 -4.91 5.58
C SER A 107 6.94 -6.29 5.65
N LYS A 108 5.62 -6.39 5.83
CA LYS A 108 4.90 -7.65 6.06
C LYS A 108 3.71 -7.86 5.13
N GLY A 109 3.37 -6.87 4.30
CA GLY A 109 2.14 -6.89 3.52
C GLY A 109 0.87 -6.68 4.36
N GLY A 110 0.97 -6.06 5.54
CA GLY A 110 -0.16 -5.82 6.43
C GLY A 110 -0.85 -7.12 6.84
N THR A 111 -2.16 -7.21 6.60
CA THR A 111 -2.96 -8.41 6.91
C THR A 111 -3.29 -9.28 5.69
N GLN A 112 -2.55 -9.13 4.59
CA GLN A 112 -2.83 -9.81 3.32
C GLN A 112 -2.80 -11.34 3.45
N SER A 113 -1.87 -11.89 4.24
CA SER A 113 -1.77 -13.34 4.48
C SER A 113 -2.90 -13.91 5.35
N LEU A 114 -3.55 -13.08 6.16
CA LEU A 114 -4.63 -13.47 7.06
C LEU A 114 -5.99 -13.35 6.38
N HIS A 115 -6.24 -12.20 5.76
CA HIS A 115 -7.56 -11.82 5.28
C HIS A 115 -7.57 -11.37 3.82
N GLY A 116 -6.42 -11.23 3.16
CA GLY A 116 -6.35 -10.60 1.83
C GLY A 116 -6.79 -9.14 1.86
N THR A 117 -6.46 -8.43 2.94
CA THR A 117 -6.72 -7.00 3.17
C THR A 117 -5.46 -6.32 3.71
N ASP A 118 -5.38 -5.02 3.54
CA ASP A 118 -4.27 -4.20 4.02
C ASP A 118 -4.25 -4.17 5.55
N VAL A 119 -5.42 -3.96 6.18
CA VAL A 119 -5.55 -3.80 7.63
C VAL A 119 -6.71 -4.62 8.21
N SER A 120 -6.68 -4.81 9.53
CA SER A 120 -7.69 -5.53 10.33
C SER A 120 -8.14 -4.68 11.51
N THR A 121 -9.38 -4.87 11.97
CA THR A 121 -9.91 -4.21 13.18
C THR A 121 -9.52 -4.89 14.49
N LYS A 122 -8.85 -6.05 14.44
CA LYS A 122 -8.47 -6.83 15.61
C LYS A 122 -7.06 -6.47 16.07
N VAL A 123 -6.93 -6.10 17.35
CA VAL A 123 -5.67 -5.61 17.94
C VAL A 123 -4.55 -6.65 17.88
N GLU A 124 -4.86 -7.95 18.01
CA GLU A 124 -3.85 -9.01 17.93
C GLU A 124 -3.30 -9.23 16.51
N GLU A 125 -4.01 -8.73 15.48
CA GLU A 125 -3.63 -8.87 14.07
C GLU A 125 -2.96 -7.59 13.55
N PHE A 126 -3.35 -6.42 14.09
CA PHE A 126 -2.87 -5.15 13.60
C PHE A 126 -2.87 -4.04 14.68
N GLN A 127 -3.94 -3.27 14.81
CA GLN A 127 -4.07 -2.18 15.78
C GLN A 127 -5.50 -2.17 16.36
N ALA A 128 -5.69 -1.61 17.55
CA ALA A 128 -7.04 -1.41 18.07
C ALA A 128 -7.79 -0.44 17.15
N TYR A 129 -9.09 -0.69 16.94
CA TYR A 129 -9.91 0.12 16.05
C TYR A 129 -11.35 0.23 16.58
N ASP A 130 -11.79 1.46 16.82
CA ASP A 130 -13.13 1.78 17.31
C ASP A 130 -13.60 3.14 16.78
N PRO A 131 -14.30 3.17 15.64
CA PRO A 131 -14.75 4.40 15.03
C PRO A 131 -15.89 5.07 15.81
N SER A 132 -16.52 4.38 16.77
CA SER A 132 -17.63 4.93 17.56
C SER A 132 -17.17 5.97 18.59
N ARG A 133 -15.88 5.93 18.97
CA ARG A 133 -15.26 6.84 19.94
C ARG A 133 -14.69 8.11 19.31
N ILE A 134 -14.76 8.28 17.99
CA ILE A 134 -14.17 9.44 17.30
C ILE A 134 -14.94 10.73 17.67
N ASN A 135 -14.25 11.64 18.36
CA ASN A 135 -14.75 12.98 18.69
C ASN A 135 -13.98 14.09 17.93
N ASP A 136 -14.30 15.35 18.22
CA ASP A 136 -13.68 16.50 17.54
C ASP A 136 -12.18 16.64 17.84
N ASN A 137 -11.72 16.25 19.04
CA ASN A 137 -10.29 16.27 19.39
C ASN A 137 -9.51 15.28 18.52
N VAL A 138 -10.04 14.06 18.34
CA VAL A 138 -9.44 13.04 17.47
C VAL A 138 -9.40 13.54 16.02
N ARG A 139 -10.52 14.07 15.50
CA ARG A 139 -10.56 14.61 14.13
C ARG A 139 -9.55 15.75 13.95
N LYS A 140 -9.45 16.66 14.91
CA LYS A 140 -8.51 17.78 14.88
C LYS A 140 -7.06 17.29 14.89
N ALA A 141 -6.74 16.32 15.73
CA ALA A 141 -5.41 15.72 15.83
C ALA A 141 -4.97 15.01 14.53
N VAL A 142 -5.85 14.18 13.96
CA VAL A 142 -5.60 13.48 12.69
C VAL A 142 -5.42 14.49 11.56
N GLN A 143 -6.30 15.49 11.47
CA GLN A 143 -6.22 16.52 10.43
C GLN A 143 -4.93 17.37 10.54
N ALA A 144 -4.50 17.74 11.75
CA ALA A 144 -3.28 18.51 11.97
C ALA A 144 -1.98 17.75 11.58
N THR A 145 -2.07 16.42 11.51
CA THR A 145 -0.96 15.52 11.18
C THR A 145 -1.20 14.74 9.89
N ARG A 146 -2.17 15.15 9.07
CA ARG A 146 -2.55 14.48 7.83
C ARG A 146 -1.33 14.20 6.96
N GLY A 147 -1.15 12.94 6.58
CA GLY A 147 -0.01 12.48 5.77
C GLY A 147 1.37 12.56 6.43
N LYS A 148 1.49 13.05 7.67
CA LYS A 148 2.78 13.08 8.39
C LYS A 148 3.10 11.71 8.96
N VAL A 149 4.31 11.27 8.70
CA VAL A 149 4.89 9.98 9.14
C VAL A 149 6.24 10.24 9.79
N LEU A 150 6.71 9.28 10.55
CA LEU A 150 8.00 9.33 11.23
C LEU A 150 9.01 8.48 10.44
N THR A 151 10.17 9.06 10.15
CA THR A 151 11.24 8.38 9.41
C THR A 151 12.58 8.50 10.12
N TYR A 152 13.45 7.53 9.85
CA TYR A 152 14.86 7.56 10.21
C TYR A 152 15.67 7.16 8.98
N ASP A 153 16.63 8.00 8.58
CA ASP A 153 17.41 7.83 7.34
C ASP A 153 16.54 7.67 6.07
N GLY A 154 15.39 8.34 6.04
CA GLY A 154 14.45 8.30 4.91
C GLY A 154 13.48 7.11 4.91
N GLU A 155 13.69 6.13 5.78
CA GLU A 155 12.84 4.93 5.92
C GLU A 155 11.82 5.10 7.04
N LEU A 156 10.65 4.47 6.90
CA LEU A 156 9.63 4.45 7.95
C LEU A 156 10.18 3.77 9.21
N ILE A 157 9.95 4.38 10.37
CA ILE A 157 10.35 3.75 11.64
C ILE A 157 9.39 2.64 12.04
N LYS A 158 9.88 1.70 12.87
CA LYS A 158 9.02 0.82 13.67
C LYS A 158 8.37 1.64 14.78
N ALA A 159 7.18 2.18 14.50
CA ALA A 159 6.44 3.09 15.37
C ALA A 159 5.68 2.37 16.49
N TRP A 160 6.42 1.63 17.33
CA TRP A 160 5.85 0.95 18.50
C TRP A 160 5.50 1.95 19.61
N PHE A 161 4.43 1.65 20.35
CA PHE A 161 3.96 2.44 21.49
C PHE A 161 3.38 1.51 22.56
N SER A 162 3.23 2.03 23.78
CA SER A 162 2.61 1.32 24.90
C SER A 162 1.81 2.28 25.76
N ALA A 163 0.83 1.76 26.52
CA ALA A 163 -0.02 2.57 27.39
C ALA A 163 0.76 3.21 28.56
N TYR A 164 1.79 2.53 29.05
CA TYR A 164 2.62 2.99 30.16
C TYR A 164 4.02 2.41 30.03
N ALA A 165 5.03 3.24 30.32
CA ALA A 165 6.44 2.85 30.28
C ALA A 165 7.07 2.75 31.68
N GLY A 166 6.43 3.27 32.73
CA GLY A 166 7.14 3.54 33.98
C GLY A 166 7.97 4.82 33.90
N PRO A 167 8.97 4.99 34.80
CA PRO A 167 9.80 6.20 34.86
C PRO A 167 10.75 6.35 33.66
N ARG A 168 10.85 5.31 32.81
CA ARG A 168 11.69 5.30 31.61
C ARG A 168 11.06 4.41 30.54
N THR A 169 11.30 4.72 29.27
CA THR A 169 10.97 3.80 28.18
C THR A 169 11.91 2.59 28.15
N ALA A 170 11.44 1.48 27.58
CA ALA A 170 12.22 0.28 27.35
C ALA A 170 12.89 0.31 25.96
N THR A 171 13.94 -0.50 25.77
CA THR A 171 14.46 -0.80 24.43
C THR A 171 13.58 -1.83 23.71
N ALA A 172 13.79 -2.07 22.41
CA ALA A 172 12.98 -3.06 21.69
C ALA A 172 13.21 -4.49 22.19
N LYS A 173 14.46 -4.82 22.53
CA LYS A 173 14.81 -6.14 23.09
C LYS A 173 14.14 -6.36 24.44
N GLU A 174 14.12 -5.35 25.31
CA GLU A 174 13.50 -5.44 26.63
C GLU A 174 11.97 -5.50 26.52
N GLY A 175 11.34 -4.53 25.84
CA GLY A 175 9.89 -4.38 25.82
C GLY A 175 9.16 -5.36 24.91
N LEU A 176 9.81 -5.83 23.84
CA LEU A 176 9.17 -6.65 22.79
C LEU A 176 9.86 -8.00 22.58
N ASN A 177 10.90 -8.32 23.36
CA ASN A 177 11.75 -9.50 23.12
C ASN A 177 12.29 -9.53 21.67
N PHE A 178 12.59 -8.35 21.11
CA PHE A 178 12.99 -8.18 19.71
C PHE A 178 14.30 -8.92 19.43
N LYS A 179 14.37 -9.63 18.29
CA LYS A 179 15.49 -10.53 17.99
C LYS A 179 16.58 -9.90 17.13
N GLU A 180 16.22 -8.86 16.38
CA GLU A 180 17.14 -8.13 15.51
C GLU A 180 17.99 -7.11 16.29
N PRO A 181 18.99 -6.46 15.65
CA PRO A 181 19.66 -5.32 16.22
C PRO A 181 18.67 -4.23 16.68
N GLU A 182 18.99 -3.55 17.78
CA GLU A 182 18.18 -2.44 18.29
C GLU A 182 18.06 -1.34 17.23
N PRO A 183 16.85 -0.89 16.88
CA PRO A 183 16.70 0.24 15.98
C PRO A 183 17.35 1.50 16.58
N PRO A 184 18.11 2.30 15.81
CA PRO A 184 18.84 3.45 16.34
C PRO A 184 17.98 4.52 17.04
N TYR A 185 16.69 4.56 16.70
CA TYR A 185 15.69 5.48 17.24
C TYR A 185 14.92 4.92 18.45
N ILE A 186 15.09 3.65 18.81
CA ILE A 186 14.48 3.05 20.00
C ILE A 186 15.52 2.99 21.11
N LYS A 187 15.52 4.00 21.98
CA LYS A 187 16.40 4.10 23.15
C LYS A 187 15.57 4.26 24.43
N SER A 188 16.09 3.74 25.54
CA SER A 188 15.51 4.03 26.85
C SER A 188 15.74 5.51 27.21
N VAL A 189 14.66 6.28 27.32
CA VAL A 189 14.67 7.69 27.71
C VAL A 189 13.87 7.89 29.01
N SER A 190 14.11 9.00 29.69
CA SER A 190 13.36 9.35 30.91
C SER A 190 11.90 9.65 30.56
N ASN A 191 10.98 9.18 31.39
CA ASN A 191 9.53 9.43 31.31
C ASN A 191 9.02 9.85 32.71
N PRO A 192 9.22 11.13 33.09
CA PRO A 192 8.94 11.63 34.43
C PRO A 192 7.45 11.77 34.75
#